data_AF-A0A7J4BA86-F1
#
_entry.id   AF-A0A7J4BA86-F1
#
_cell.length_a   1.000
_cell.length_b   1.000
_cell.length_c   1.000
_cell.angle_alpha   90.00
_cell.angle_beta   90.00
_cell.angle_gamma   90.00
#
_symmetry.space_group_name_H-M   'P 1'
#
loop_
_entity.id
_entity.type
_entity.pdbx_description
1 polymer ?
#
loop_
_entity_poly.entity_id
_entity_poly.type
_entity_poly.pdbx_seq_one_letter_code
_entity_poly.pdbx_strand_id
1 'polypeptide(L)'
;MKAKEALGLVITFLSLIIFAYEILYIGLTGGSIGVKGEVAPDAVLISAGFLLIILGPALWLGEVPTNLKKLVEAKTGRKLS
;
A
#
# COMPACT_ATOMS: atom_id res chain seq x y z
N MET A 1 -3.38 -20.58 10.66
CA MET A 1 -2.80 -19.54 9.78
C MET A 1 -1.32 -19.82 9.64
N LYS A 2 -0.80 -19.85 8.41
CA LYS A 2 0.65 -19.89 8.17
C LYS A 2 1.27 -18.56 8.64
N ALA A 3 2.51 -18.58 9.10
CA ALA A 3 3.21 -17.36 9.57
C ALA A 3 3.18 -16.22 8.53
N LYS A 4 3.21 -16.57 7.23
CA LYS A 4 3.10 -15.62 6.11
C LYS A 4 1.74 -14.92 6.03
N GLU A 5 0.66 -15.66 6.30
CA GLU A 5 -0.71 -15.13 6.24
C GLU A 5 -0.98 -14.17 7.41
N ALA A 6 -0.49 -14.53 8.61
CA ALA A 6 -0.59 -13.68 9.80
C ALA A 6 0.21 -12.39 9.62
N LEU A 7 1.43 -12.48 9.06
CA LEU A 7 2.26 -11.33 8.75
C LEU A 7 1.62 -10.45 7.66
N GLY A 8 1.02 -11.04 6.63
CA GLY A 8 0.26 -10.30 5.62
C GLY A 8 -0.93 -9.53 6.20
N LEU A 9 -1.70 -10.14 7.10
CA LEU A 9 -2.81 -9.48 7.79
C LEU A 9 -2.32 -8.31 8.64
N VAL A 10 -1.25 -8.49 9.41
CA VAL A 10 -0.66 -7.43 10.23
C VAL A 10 -0.18 -6.26 9.37
N ILE A 11 0.54 -6.53 8.28
CA ILE A 11 1.00 -5.52 7.33
C ILE A 11 -0.17 -4.77 6.69
N THR A 12 -1.21 -5.49 6.30
CA THR A 12 -2.42 -4.88 5.72
C THR A 12 -3.07 -3.92 6.72
N PHE A 13 -3.23 -4.36 7.97
CA PHE A 13 -3.84 -3.54 9.01
C PHE A 13 -3.00 -2.29 9.33
N LEU A 14 -1.67 -2.44 9.44
CA LEU A 14 -0.73 -1.34 9.59
C LEU A 14 -0.81 -0.34 8.43
N SER A 15 -0.88 -0.84 7.20
CA SER A 15 -0.98 0.03 6.01
C SER A 15 -2.26 0.86 6.00
N LEU A 16 -3.38 0.27 6.42
CA LEU A 16 -4.67 0.98 6.53
C LEU A 16 -4.62 2.06 7.60
N ILE A 17 -3.98 1.79 8.74
CA ILE A 17 -3.79 2.77 9.80
C ILE A 17 -2.93 3.94 9.31
N ILE A 18 -1.83 3.66 8.61
CA ILE A 18 -0.97 4.71 8.03
C ILE A 18 -1.76 5.56 7.04
N PHE A 19 -2.52 4.94 6.14
CA PHE A 19 -3.36 5.69 5.19
C PHE A 19 -4.43 6.54 5.89
N ALA A 20 -5.11 5.97 6.89
CA ALA A 20 -6.12 6.69 7.64
C ALA A 20 -5.51 7.89 8.36
N TYR A 21 -4.33 7.73 8.96
CA TYR A 21 -3.60 8.82 9.62
C TYR A 21 -3.16 9.90 8.62
N GLU A 22 -2.51 9.52 7.52
CA GLU A 22 -2.04 10.47 6.50
C GLU A 22 -3.20 11.26 5.86
N ILE A 23 -4.31 10.60 5.53
CA ILE A 23 -5.46 11.27 4.90
C ILE A 23 -6.28 12.07 5.91
N LEU A 24 -6.66 11.46 7.04
CA LEU A 24 -7.61 12.07 7.99
C LEU A 24 -6.94 13.03 8.96
N TYR A 25 -5.68 12.81 9.31
CA TYR A 25 -4.97 13.72 10.20
C TYR A 25 -4.17 14.71 9.36
N ILE A 26 -3.13 14.27 8.66
CA ILE A 26 -2.23 15.19 7.95
C ILE A 26 -2.96 15.94 6.82
N GLY A 27 -3.75 15.25 6.00
CA GLY A 27 -4.53 15.86 4.93
C GLY A 27 -5.55 16.90 5.42
N LEU A 28 -6.25 16.64 6.54
CA LEU A 28 -7.25 17.57 7.08
C LEU A 28 -6.65 18.69 7.94
N THR A 29 -5.58 18.44 8.68
CA THR A 29 -4.97 19.46 9.56
C THR A 29 -3.92 20.31 8.84
N GLY A 30 -3.16 19.70 7.92
CA GLY A 30 -2.08 20.36 7.18
C GLY A 30 -2.51 20.95 5.83
N GLY A 31 -3.63 20.50 5.26
CA GLY A 31 -4.15 20.97 3.98
C GLY A 31 -3.32 20.57 2.75
N SER A 32 -2.16 19.94 2.93
CA SER A 32 -1.31 19.40 1.88
C SER A 32 -0.58 18.14 2.36
N ILE A 33 -0.45 17.14 1.49
CA ILE A 33 0.42 15.98 1.69
C ILE A 33 1.61 16.13 0.75
N GLY A 34 2.79 16.27 1.32
CA GLY A 34 4.06 16.52 0.65
C GLY A 34 4.24 17.98 0.23
N VAL A 35 5.51 18.41 0.22
CA VAL A 35 5.93 19.72 -0.32
C VAL A 35 6.69 19.50 -1.62
N LYS A 36 6.31 20.20 -2.67
CA LYS A 36 6.96 20.07 -3.98
C LYS A 36 8.42 20.52 -3.89
N GLY A 37 9.35 19.61 -4.15
CA GLY A 37 10.80 19.89 -4.13
C GLY A 37 11.50 19.52 -2.82
N GLU A 38 10.78 18.96 -1.85
CA GLU A 38 11.34 18.49 -0.59
C GLU A 38 10.87 17.06 -0.28
N VAL A 39 11.74 16.25 0.33
CA VAL A 39 11.38 14.92 0.81
C VAL A 39 10.73 15.08 2.18
N ALA A 40 9.42 15.33 2.16
CA ALA A 40 8.64 15.49 3.37
C ALA A 40 8.32 14.11 4.00
N PRO A 41 8.37 13.96 5.35
CA PRO A 41 8.19 12.67 6.01
C PRO A 41 6.83 12.00 5.72
N ASP A 42 5.78 12.78 5.59
CA ASP A 42 4.41 12.38 5.21
C ASP A 42 4.36 11.82 3.79
N ALA A 43 5.05 12.44 2.83
CA ALA A 43 5.18 11.91 1.47
C ALA A 43 5.91 10.56 1.43
N VAL A 44 6.89 10.36 2.31
CA VAL A 44 7.61 9.06 2.44
C VAL A 44 6.69 8.02 3.09
N LEU A 45 6.00 8.39 4.16
CA LEU A 45 5.09 7.51 4.90
C LEU A 45 3.92 7.04 4.04
N ILE A 46 3.30 7.93 3.26
CA ILE A 46 2.19 7.56 2.37
C ILE A 46 2.67 6.65 1.23
N SER A 47 3.88 6.89 0.71
CA SER A 47 4.49 6.04 -0.32
C SER A 47 4.83 4.64 0.23
N ALA A 48 5.37 4.56 1.44
CA ALA A 48 5.64 3.30 2.12
C ALA A 48 4.33 2.57 2.47
N GLY A 49 3.32 3.29 2.95
CA GLY A 49 1.98 2.77 3.20
C GLY A 49 1.34 2.17 1.95
N PHE A 50 1.52 2.82 0.80
CA PHE A 50 1.06 2.31 -0.50
C PHE A 50 1.75 1.01 -0.92
N LEU A 51 3.05 0.84 -0.65
CA LEU A 51 3.71 -0.44 -0.91
C LEU A 51 3.19 -1.54 0.03
N LEU A 52 2.96 -1.21 1.30
CA LEU A 52 2.45 -2.15 2.30
C LEU A 52 1.00 -2.56 2.02
N ILE A 53 0.16 -1.68 1.48
CA ILE A 53 -1.23 -2.02 1.14
C ILE A 53 -1.33 -2.98 -0.05
N ILE A 54 -0.28 -3.05 -0.88
CA ILE A 54 -0.18 -4.03 -1.96
C ILE A 54 0.43 -5.34 -1.44
N LEU A 55 1.51 -5.25 -0.66
CA LEU A 55 2.23 -6.41 -0.14
C LEU A 55 1.45 -7.19 0.92
N GLY A 56 0.71 -6.50 1.79
CA GLY A 56 -0.06 -7.12 2.87
C GLY A 56 -1.08 -8.13 2.35
N PRO A 57 -2.02 -7.73 1.48
CA PRO A 57 -2.99 -8.64 0.87
C PRO A 57 -2.34 -9.73 0.03
N ALA A 58 -1.26 -9.42 -0.69
CA ALA A 58 -0.51 -10.42 -1.46
C ALA A 58 0.11 -11.51 -0.57
N LEU A 59 0.58 -11.15 0.63
CA LEU A 59 1.11 -12.10 1.61
C LEU A 59 0.01 -12.83 2.39
N TRP A 60 -1.14 -12.17 2.61
CA TRP A 60 -2.25 -12.72 3.35
C TRP A 60 -3.09 -13.70 2.52
N LEU A 61 -3.44 -13.30 1.30
CA LEU A 61 -4.35 -14.03 0.41
C LEU A 61 -3.61 -14.79 -0.69
N GLY A 62 -2.31 -14.54 -0.87
CA GLY A 62 -1.52 -15.12 -1.97
C GLY A 62 -1.84 -14.52 -3.34
N GLU A 63 -2.75 -13.55 -3.40
CA GLU A 63 -3.22 -12.92 -4.64
C GLU A 63 -2.87 -11.43 -4.66
N VAL A 64 -2.33 -10.98 -5.78
CA VAL A 64 -2.07 -9.54 -6.05
C VAL A 64 -3.39 -8.89 -6.45
N PRO A 65 -3.69 -7.64 -6.03
CA PRO A 65 -4.93 -6.95 -6.40
C PRO A 65 -5.22 -7.03 -7.91
N THR A 66 -6.46 -7.37 -8.29
CA THR A 66 -6.86 -7.68 -9.67
C THR A 66 -6.45 -6.60 -10.69
N ASN A 67 -6.44 -5.34 -10.28
CA ASN A 67 -6.03 -4.22 -11.13
C ASN A 67 -4.53 -4.21 -11.43
N LEU A 68 -3.69 -4.56 -10.45
CA LEU A 68 -2.25 -4.75 -10.64
C LEU A 68 -1.96 -5.99 -11.46
N LYS A 69 -2.70 -7.09 -11.22
CA LYS A 69 -2.61 -8.30 -12.02
C LYS A 69 -2.88 -8.00 -13.50
N LYS A 70 -4.00 -7.35 -13.82
CA LYS A 70 -4.33 -6.91 -15.19
C LYS A 70 -3.26 -6.01 -15.81
N LEU A 71 -2.70 -5.08 -15.04
CA LEU A 71 -1.66 -4.18 -15.52
C LEU A 71 -0.34 -4.91 -15.83
N VAL A 72 0.06 -5.86 -14.98
CA VAL A 72 1.26 -6.69 -15.20
C VAL A 72 1.04 -7.63 -16.37
N GLU A 73 -0.11 -8.30 -16.47
CA GLU A 73 -0.47 -9.15 -17.61
C GLU A 73 -0.47 -8.36 -18.91
N ALA A 74 -1.01 -7.14 -18.92
CA ALA A 74 -0.99 -6.26 -20.09
C ALA A 74 0.43 -5.81 -20.48
N LYS A 75 1.32 -5.58 -19.51
CA LYS A 75 2.72 -5.16 -19.78
C LYS A 75 3.66 -6.31 -20.14
N THR A 76 3.42 -7.50 -19.61
CA THR A 76 4.32 -8.66 -19.78
C THR A 76 3.80 -9.71 -20.76
N GLY A 77 2.53 -9.63 -21.17
CA GLY A 77 1.89 -10.60 -22.07
C GLY A 77 1.70 -12.00 -21.47
N ARG A 78 2.06 -12.19 -20.18
CA ARG A 78 1.91 -13.46 -19.47
C ARG A 78 0.72 -13.40 -18.53
N LYS A 79 -0.17 -14.39 -18.62
CA LYS A 79 -1.23 -14.60 -17.63
C LYS A 79 -0.60 -15.02 -16.30
N LEU A 80 -0.90 -14.30 -15.25
CA LEU A 80 -0.53 -14.68 -13.89
C LEU A 80 -1.68 -15.55 -13.37
N SER A 81 -1.45 -16.80 -12.98
CA SER A 81 -2.48 -17.66 -12.40
C SER A 81 -2.77 -17.22 -10.98
#